data_AF-A0A967HS17-F1
#
_entry.id   AF-A0A967HS17-F1
#
_cell.length_a   1.000
_cell.length_b   1.000
_cell.length_c   1.000
_cell.angle_alpha   90.00
_cell.angle_beta   90.00
_cell.angle_gamma   90.00
#
_symmetry.space_group_name_H-M   'P 1'
#
loop_
_entity.id
_entity.type
_entity.pdbx_description
1 polymer ?
#
loop_
_entity_poly.entity_id
_entity_poly.type
_entity_poly.pdbx_seq_one_letter_code
_entity_poly.pdbx_strand_id
1 'polypeptide(L)' 'MSDGVERTLDRLTRVAGVQGAMVVDVEAGVPVASDLSAGLDETAVAAMAGSVYSRATEASRAAGTGDVAVL' A
#
# COMPACT_ATOMS: atom_id res chain seq x y z
N MET A 1 -16.64 -10.11 2.45
CA MET A 1 -15.16 -10.06 2.68
C MET A 1 -14.65 -8.64 2.91
N SER A 2 -15.51 -7.61 2.88
CA SER A 2 -15.18 -6.18 3.02
C SER A 2 -14.85 -5.76 4.47
N ASP A 3 -15.59 -6.26 5.45
CA ASP A 3 -15.50 -5.79 6.85
C ASP A 3 -14.13 -5.99 7.51
N GLY A 4 -13.34 -6.97 7.06
CA GLY A 4 -12.02 -7.26 7.64
C GLY A 4 -10.95 -6.26 7.19
N VAL A 5 -11.02 -5.85 5.92
CA VAL A 5 -10.08 -4.88 5.33
C VAL A 5 -10.36 -3.49 5.87
N GLU A 6 -11.63 -3.08 5.90
CA GLU A 6 -12.05 -1.79 6.48
C GLU A 6 -11.67 -1.66 7.96
N ARG A 7 -11.88 -2.71 8.77
CA ARG A 7 -11.43 -2.73 10.17
C ARG A 7 -9.92 -2.62 10.33
N THR A 8 -9.15 -3.12 9.37
CA THR A 8 -7.69 -3.01 9.40
C THR A 8 -7.26 -1.59 9.07
N LEU A 9 -7.87 -0.97 8.05
CA LEU A 9 -7.63 0.43 7.72
C LEU A 9 -7.97 1.36 8.88
N ASP A 10 -9.13 1.19 9.52
CA ASP A 10 -9.55 1.98 10.70
C ASP A 10 -8.56 1.82 11.88
N ARG A 11 -7.94 0.64 12.04
CA ARG A 11 -6.90 0.46 13.06
C ARG A 11 -5.61 1.19 12.71
N LEU A 12 -5.21 1.19 11.44
CA LEU A 12 -4.00 1.85 10.96
C LEU A 12 -4.12 3.37 11.07
N THR A 13 -5.27 3.95 10.71
CA THR A 13 -5.49 5.41 10.75
C THR A 13 -5.58 5.96 12.18
N ARG A 14 -5.78 5.10 13.19
CA ARG A 14 -5.72 5.48 14.62
C ARG A 14 -4.30 5.60 15.17
N VAL A 15 -3.28 5.18 14.44
CA VAL A 15 -1.88 5.34 14.87
C VAL A 15 -1.49 6.81 14.76
N ALA A 16 -0.98 7.38 15.86
CA ALA A 16 -0.62 8.80 15.90
C ALA A 16 0.37 9.15 14.78
N GLY A 17 0.02 10.15 13.97
CA GLY A 17 0.80 10.61 12.82
C GLY A 17 0.41 9.96 11.48
N VAL A 18 -0.37 8.89 11.46
CA VAL A 18 -0.92 8.33 10.21
C VAL A 18 -2.04 9.25 9.71
N GLN A 19 -1.89 9.74 8.47
CA GLN A 19 -2.87 10.64 7.84
C GLN A 19 -3.86 9.91 6.93
N GLY A 20 -3.62 8.63 6.67
CA GLY A 20 -4.44 7.77 5.85
C GLY A 20 -3.78 6.42 5.61
N ALA A 21 -4.56 5.45 5.15
CA ALA A 21 -4.10 4.11 4.84
C ALA A 21 -4.76 3.60 3.55
N MET A 22 -4.07 2.73 2.82
CA MET A 22 -4.58 2.12 1.59
C MET A 22 -4.04 0.70 1.46
N VAL A 23 -4.90 -0.21 1.00
CA VAL A 23 -4.53 -1.54 0.51
C VAL A 23 -4.49 -1.46 -1.02
N VAL A 24 -3.38 -1.89 -1.60
CA VAL A 24 -3.12 -1.83 -3.04
C VAL A 24 -2.95 -3.25 -3.58
N ASP A 25 -3.58 -3.53 -4.71
CA ASP A 25 -3.20 -4.66 -5.54
C ASP A 25 -1.96 -4.25 -6.32
N VAL A 26 -0.81 -4.82 -5.96
CA VAL A 26 0.49 -4.45 -6.51
C VAL A 26 0.62 -4.85 -7.98
N GLU A 27 0.01 -5.97 -8.39
CA GLU A 27 0.10 -6.46 -9.77
C GLU A 27 -0.72 -5.58 -10.71
N ALA A 28 -1.92 -5.19 -10.28
CA ALA A 28 -2.82 -4.34 -11.05
C ALA A 28 -2.54 -2.84 -10.86
N GLY A 29 -1.85 -2.44 -9.80
CA GLY A 29 -1.56 -1.04 -9.47
C GLY A 29 -2.81 -0.24 -9.09
N VAL A 30 -3.82 -0.88 -8.49
CA VAL A 30 -5.13 -0.29 -8.18
C VAL A 30 -5.45 -0.36 -6.68
N PRO A 31 -6.24 0.60 -6.15
CA PRO A 31 -6.68 0.54 -4.76
C PRO A 31 -7.71 -0.57 -4.57
N VAL A 32 -7.50 -1.41 -3.56
CA VAL A 32 -8.46 -2.43 -3.11
C VAL A 32 -9.36 -1.87 -2.01
N ALA A 33 -8.79 -1.05 -1.13
CA ALA A 33 -9.50 -0.31 -0.10
C ALA A 33 -8.66 0.89 0.33
N SER A 34 -9.30 2.00 0.68
CA SER A 34 -8.63 3.27 1.00
C SER A 34 -9.37 4.02 2.10
N ASP A 35 -8.60 4.65 2.97
CA ASP A 35 -9.01 5.69 3.91
C ASP A 35 -7.92 6.77 3.84
N LEU A 36 -7.93 7.52 2.74
CA LEU A 36 -6.95 8.58 2.46
C LEU A 36 -7.52 9.96 2.76
N SER A 37 -6.64 10.89 3.12
CA SER A 37 -7.01 12.29 3.28
C SER A 37 -7.56 12.88 1.97
N ALA A 38 -8.57 13.75 2.08
CA ALA A 38 -9.18 14.43 0.94
C ALA A 38 -8.14 15.19 0.09
N GLY A 39 -8.31 15.12 -1.24
CA GLY A 39 -7.45 15.80 -2.21
C GLY A 39 -6.30 14.96 -2.78
N LEU A 40 -6.18 13.70 -2.39
CA LEU A 40 -5.26 12.75 -3.02
C LEU A 40 -5.94 12.00 -4.17
N ASP A 41 -5.22 11.80 -5.27
CA ASP A 41 -5.64 10.88 -6.33
C ASP A 41 -5.28 9.45 -5.93
N GLU A 42 -6.29 8.70 -5.49
CA GLU A 42 -6.13 7.34 -5.00
C GLU A 42 -5.52 6.40 -6.05
N THR A 43 -5.87 6.58 -7.32
CA THR A 43 -5.37 5.75 -8.41
C THR A 43 -3.89 6.03 -8.66
N ALA A 44 -3.51 7.31 -8.68
CA ALA A 44 -2.12 7.70 -8.84
C ALA A 44 -1.24 7.22 -7.67
N VAL A 45 -1.75 7.30 -6.43
CA VAL A 45 -1.06 6.80 -5.24
C VAL A 45 -0.90 5.28 -5.29
N ALA A 46 -1.94 4.54 -5.66
CA ALA A 46 -1.89 3.08 -5.80
C ALA A 46 -0.87 2.65 -6.86
N ALA A 47 -0.90 3.27 -8.04
CA ALA A 47 0.04 3.00 -9.12
C ALA A 47 1.48 3.31 -8.71
N MET A 48 1.68 4.44 -8.00
CA MET A 48 2.99 4.80 -7.44
C MET A 48 3.47 3.73 -6.47
N ALA A 49 2.66 3.36 -5.49
CA ALA A 49 3.01 2.37 -4.46
C ALA A 49 3.40 1.03 -5.10
N GLY A 50 2.59 0.53 -6.05
CA GLY A 50 2.91 -0.68 -6.80
C GLY A 50 4.24 -0.58 -7.55
N SER A 51 4.48 0.53 -8.26
CA SER A 51 5.73 0.71 -9.00
C SER A 51 6.98 0.78 -8.10
N VAL A 52 6.87 1.42 -6.94
CA VAL A 52 7.96 1.52 -5.95
C VAL A 52 8.25 0.15 -5.36
N TYR A 53 7.22 -0.59 -4.95
CA TYR A 53 7.37 -1.94 -4.41
C TYR A 53 8.03 -2.89 -5.40
N SER A 54 7.57 -2.91 -6.66
CA SER A 54 8.12 -3.79 -7.70
C SER A 54 9.61 -3.50 -7.94
N ARG A 55 9.98 -2.22 -8.07
CA ARG A 55 11.37 -1.81 -8.25
C ARG A 55 12.24 -2.11 -7.02
N ALA A 56 11.71 -1.91 -5.82
CA ALA A 56 12.43 -2.23 -4.58
C ALA A 56 12.66 -3.75 -4.44
N THR A 57 11.68 -4.57 -4.87
CA THR A 57 11.79 -6.02 -4.90
C THR A 57 12.85 -6.49 -5.89
N GLU A 58 12.84 -5.95 -7.11
CA GLU A 58 13.88 -6.22 -8.11
C GLU A 58 15.28 -5.84 -7.60
N ALA A 59 15.42 -4.66 -7.00
CA ALA A 59 16.68 -4.19 -6.42
C ALA A 59 17.16 -5.08 -5.27
N SER A 60 16.26 -5.51 -4.38
CA SER A 60 16.58 -6.40 -3.25
C SER A 60 17.05 -7.77 -3.73
N ARG A 61 16.39 -8.33 -4.75
CA ARG A 61 16.82 -9.57 -5.41
C ARG A 61 18.20 -9.44 -6.03
N ALA A 62 18.44 -8.34 -6.77
CA ALA A 62 19.74 -8.07 -7.39
C ALA A 62 20.86 -7.89 -6.35
N ALA A 63 20.55 -7.33 -5.18
CA ALA A 63 21.49 -7.19 -4.07
C ALA A 63 21.74 -8.51 -3.31
N GLY A 64 21.03 -9.60 -3.63
CA GLY A 64 21.16 -10.88 -2.93
C GLY A 64 20.54 -10.91 -1.53
N THR A 65 19.69 -9.94 -1.19
CA THR A 65 19.03 -9.85 0.13
C THR A 65 17.65 -10.50 0.16
N GLY A 66 17.21 -11.10 -0.96
CA GLY A 66 15.89 -11.73 -1.10
C GLY A 66 14.79 -10.73 -1.48
N ASP A 67 13.54 -11.08 -1.15
CA ASP A 67 12.37 -10.25 -1.46
C ASP A 67 12.14 -9.17 -0.41
N VAL A 68 11.46 -8.08 -0.82
CA VAL A 68 10.98 -7.08 0.15
C VAL A 68 9.92 -7.74 1.02
N ALA A 69 10.16 -7.79 2.33
CA ALA A 69 9.21 -8.35 3.27
C ALA A 69 7.94 -7.48 3.30
N VAL A 70 6.79 -8.13 3.09
CA VAL A 70 5.47 -7.53 3.33
C VAL A 70 4.92 -8.18 4.60
N LEU A 71 4.59 -7.35 5.59
CA LEU A 71 4.05 -7.77 6.89
C LEU A 71 2.54 -8.02 6.82
#